data_AF-A0A953GJE6-F1
#
_entry.id   AF-A0A953GJE6-F1
#
_cell.length_a   1.000
_cell.length_b   1.000
_cell.length_c   1.000
_cell.angle_alpha   90.00
_cell.angle_beta   90.00
_cell.angle_gamma   90.00
#
_symmetry.space_group_name_H-M   'P 1'
#
loop_
_entity.id
_entity.type
_entity.pdbx_description
1 polymer ?
#
loop_
_entity_poly.entity_id
_entity_poly.type
_entity_poly.pdbx_seq_one_letter_code
_entity_poly.pdbx_strand_id
1 'polypeptide(L)'
;MAPATLRVALRRDLPRLLVVVIVLTGLRYDVPPADSRDALLSRRLSGLTFNLVNWTLGAASDKIGFELISPQDGLSDAAQVAFVRDFVRLVAETRAAEDEVTRIYLDPAIPDPEAHSVAERAMRDRLRAQLEARRGVAEAILQEQVESVLREEGFALGGQVLPPLRFRMTQLPYVLIVSRRDRIERIDQRELVTGLSVDQADRIERDTERAFDVSAFVTPIGGLGAYPTMLPETDALVFLLATATHEWVHNYLLVRLAPVATGYAEDPVARVINETTATLFERDITPRVLKRFYPDLAWPADGLASLVSDSVAQPAPFDFNREMRITRLRADELLAEGRIEEAEAYMEARRAIFVAAGYGIRRLNQAYFAFYGAYNAEPGGAPTAGRDPIGPAVQALRARSATAGDFLRAIATVRSLADVEAAAPTR
;
A
#
# COMPACT_ATOMS: atom_id res chain seq x y z
N MET A 1 14.88 33.24 50.69
CA MET A 1 13.74 32.33 50.86
C MET A 1 13.04 32.16 49.52
N ALA A 2 13.36 31.11 48.76
CA ALA A 2 12.61 30.79 47.55
C ALA A 2 11.23 30.25 47.97
N PRO A 3 10.12 30.71 47.35
CA PRO A 3 8.79 30.40 47.84
C PRO A 3 8.52 28.90 47.69
N ALA A 4 7.93 28.31 48.73
CA ALA A 4 7.63 26.88 48.85
C ALA A 4 6.80 26.32 47.66
N THR A 5 6.17 27.18 46.88
CA THR A 5 5.44 26.87 45.65
C THR A 5 6.33 26.34 44.52
N LEU A 6 7.59 26.80 44.39
CA LEU A 6 8.50 26.34 43.33
C LEU A 6 9.00 24.90 43.57
N ARG A 7 9.17 24.52 44.84
CA ARG A 7 9.60 23.16 45.25
C ARG A 7 8.51 22.10 45.05
N VAL A 8 7.23 22.48 45.12
CA VAL A 8 6.09 21.57 44.91
C VAL A 8 5.83 21.36 43.41
N ALA A 9 5.95 22.41 42.60
CA ALA A 9 5.84 22.31 41.14
C ALA A 9 6.94 21.41 40.56
N LEU A 10 8.21 21.62 40.96
CA LEU A 10 9.31 20.75 40.51
C LEU A 10 9.11 19.28 40.90
N ARG A 11 8.59 18.98 42.11
CA ARG A 11 8.33 17.59 42.54
C ARG A 11 7.18 16.93 41.78
N ARG A 12 6.18 17.69 41.32
CA ARG A 12 5.04 17.16 40.56
C ARG A 12 5.41 16.84 39.11
N ASP A 13 6.30 17.64 38.53
CA ASP A 13 6.71 17.48 37.13
C ASP A 13 8.00 16.66 36.96
N LEU A 14 8.77 16.44 38.04
CA LEU A 14 9.96 15.56 38.03
C LEU A 14 9.69 14.16 37.45
N PRO A 15 8.63 13.41 37.83
CA PRO A 15 8.37 12.10 37.22
C PRO A 15 7.99 12.20 35.74
N ARG A 16 7.32 13.28 35.28
CA ARG A 16 7.01 13.49 33.86
C ARG A 16 8.25 13.83 33.06
N LEU A 17 9.13 14.65 33.63
CA LEU A 17 10.41 15.02 33.04
C LEU A 17 11.36 13.82 33.02
N LEU A 18 11.31 12.95 34.04
CA LEU A 18 12.02 11.68 34.08
C LEU A 18 11.50 10.71 33.02
N VAL A 19 10.19 10.64 32.79
CA VAL A 19 9.59 9.83 31.70
C VAL A 19 10.01 10.37 30.34
N VAL A 20 9.98 11.69 30.13
CA VAL A 20 10.47 12.31 28.89
C VAL A 20 11.95 12.03 28.69
N VAL A 21 12.77 12.15 29.74
CA VAL A 21 14.21 11.81 29.67
C VAL A 21 14.40 10.32 29.40
N ILE A 22 13.68 9.42 30.07
CA ILE A 22 13.75 7.97 29.85
C ILE A 22 13.30 7.61 28.43
N VAL A 23 12.27 8.26 27.89
CA VAL A 23 11.83 8.09 26.50
C VAL A 23 12.92 8.61 25.55
N LEU A 24 13.49 9.79 25.81
CA LEU A 24 14.56 10.37 24.98
C LEU A 24 15.89 9.61 25.07
N THR A 25 16.23 9.01 26.21
CA THR A 25 17.47 8.23 26.41
C THR A 25 17.29 6.74 26.14
N GLY A 26 16.04 6.24 26.17
CA GLY A 26 15.67 4.87 25.85
C GLY A 26 15.50 4.62 24.36
N LEU A 27 15.28 5.69 23.58
CA LEU A 27 15.44 5.68 22.13
C LEU A 27 16.93 5.55 21.80
N ARG A 28 17.42 4.31 21.72
CA ARG A 28 18.66 4.02 21.04
C ARG A 28 18.45 4.31 19.56
N TYR A 29 18.84 5.50 19.14
CA TYR A 29 19.10 5.75 17.73
C TYR A 29 20.40 5.04 17.40
N ASP A 30 20.31 3.82 16.89
CA ASP A 30 21.42 3.23 16.13
C ASP A 30 21.58 4.11 14.89
N VAL A 31 22.43 5.14 15.00
CA VAL A 31 22.87 5.92 13.86
C VAL A 31 23.77 4.98 13.07
N PRO A 32 23.37 4.54 11.86
CA PRO A 32 24.19 3.64 11.09
C PRO A 32 25.56 4.28 10.88
N PRO A 33 26.65 3.50 10.89
CA PRO A 33 27.98 4.02 10.55
C PRO A 33 27.91 4.89 9.30
N ALA A 34 28.63 6.01 9.28
CA ALA A 34 28.49 7.01 8.21
C ALA A 34 28.82 6.46 6.80
N ASP A 35 29.54 5.34 6.75
CA ASP A 35 29.94 4.56 5.59
C ASP A 35 29.05 3.34 5.29
N SER A 36 28.08 3.04 6.16
CA SER A 36 27.10 1.99 5.90
C SER A 36 26.26 2.31 4.67
N ARG A 37 25.82 1.26 3.96
CA ARG A 37 24.90 1.38 2.83
C ARG A 37 23.68 2.24 3.17
N ASP A 38 23.11 2.06 4.35
CA ASP A 38 21.90 2.75 4.78
C ASP A 38 22.15 4.26 4.97
N ALA A 39 23.29 4.66 5.55
CA ALA A 39 23.67 6.07 5.68
C ALA A 39 23.96 6.71 4.32
N LEU A 40 24.64 5.98 3.42
CA LEU A 40 24.94 6.43 2.06
C LEU A 40 23.69 6.57 1.20
N LEU A 41 22.76 5.61 1.29
CA LEU A 41 21.47 5.65 0.59
C LEU A 41 20.63 6.83 1.09
N SER A 42 20.55 7.02 2.42
CA SER A 42 19.83 8.16 3.02
C SER A 42 20.37 9.51 2.56
N ARG A 43 21.70 9.65 2.42
CA ARG A 43 22.32 10.88 1.91
C ARG A 43 22.00 11.11 0.43
N ARG A 44 22.02 10.06 -0.40
CA ARG A 44 21.71 10.16 -1.84
C ARG A 44 20.25 10.50 -2.10
N LEU A 45 19.34 10.01 -1.25
CA LEU A 45 17.91 10.29 -1.34
C LEU A 45 17.49 11.57 -0.59
N SER A 46 18.44 12.34 -0.04
CA SER A 46 18.14 13.56 0.71
C SER A 46 17.36 14.56 -0.16
N GLY A 47 16.21 15.02 0.34
CA GLY A 47 15.28 15.88 -0.41
C GLY A 47 14.31 15.15 -1.34
N LEU A 48 14.47 13.83 -1.50
CA LEU A 48 13.58 12.96 -2.28
C LEU A 48 12.80 11.97 -1.41
N THR A 49 12.96 12.00 -0.09
CA THR A 49 12.23 11.16 0.86
C THR A 49 10.88 11.77 1.24
N PHE A 50 9.84 10.95 1.27
CA PHE A 50 8.52 11.39 1.75
C PHE A 50 8.53 11.65 3.27
N ASN A 51 7.92 12.75 3.71
CA ASN A 51 7.79 13.08 5.12
C ASN A 51 6.43 12.62 5.66
N LEU A 52 6.38 11.34 6.06
CA LEU A 52 5.16 10.74 6.60
C LEU A 52 4.65 11.45 7.86
N VAL A 53 5.54 11.88 8.76
CA VAL A 53 5.15 12.52 10.03
C VAL A 53 4.37 13.82 9.79
N ASN A 54 4.90 14.70 8.94
CA ASN A 54 4.23 15.96 8.63
C ASN A 54 2.90 15.72 7.90
N TRP A 55 2.86 14.75 6.99
CA TRP A 55 1.63 14.36 6.30
C TRP A 55 0.57 13.83 7.29
N THR A 56 0.95 12.90 8.19
CA THR A 56 0.05 12.30 9.18
C THR A 56 -0.54 13.36 10.11
N LEU A 57 0.26 14.34 10.55
CA LEU A 57 -0.22 15.45 11.37
C LEU A 57 -1.26 16.30 10.65
N GLY A 58 -1.03 16.63 9.38
CA GLY A 58 -2.00 17.35 8.54
C GLY A 58 -3.29 16.55 8.34
N ALA A 59 -3.16 15.28 7.94
CA ALA A 59 -4.29 14.37 7.72
C ALA A 59 -5.14 14.16 8.98
N ALA A 60 -4.51 14.00 10.14
CA ALA A 60 -5.20 13.86 11.41
C ALA A 60 -5.98 15.14 11.77
N SER A 61 -5.38 16.32 11.55
CA SER A 61 -6.05 17.60 11.81
C SER A 61 -7.30 17.81 10.95
N ASP A 62 -7.24 17.45 9.67
CA ASP A 62 -8.39 17.50 8.76
C ASP A 62 -9.49 16.52 9.21
N LYS A 63 -9.12 15.30 9.62
CA LYS A 63 -10.09 14.27 10.04
C LYS A 63 -10.81 14.64 11.34
N ILE A 64 -10.12 15.22 12.33
CA ILE A 64 -10.75 15.65 13.59
C ILE A 64 -11.87 16.67 13.32
N GLY A 65 -11.70 17.56 12.34
CA GLY A 65 -12.74 18.53 11.94
C GLY A 65 -14.00 17.87 11.34
N PHE A 66 -13.82 16.81 10.55
CA PHE A 66 -14.93 16.11 9.88
C PHE A 66 -15.65 15.08 10.79
N GLU A 67 -14.94 14.45 11.72
CA GLU A 67 -15.54 13.49 12.68
C GLU A 67 -16.54 14.12 13.65
N LEU A 68 -16.44 15.43 13.90
CA LEU A 68 -17.39 16.14 14.76
C LEU A 68 -18.75 16.41 14.10
N ILE A 69 -18.82 16.31 12.77
CA ILE A 69 -20.01 16.68 11.98
C ILE A 69 -20.69 15.45 11.37
N SER A 70 -19.97 14.34 11.21
CA SER A 70 -20.42 13.10 10.53
C SER A 70 -21.35 13.41 9.35
N PRO A 71 -20.86 14.08 8.30
CA PRO A 71 -21.72 14.65 7.25
C PRO A 71 -22.52 13.60 6.45
N GLN A 72 -22.16 12.32 6.57
CA GLN A 72 -22.90 11.19 6.02
C GLN A 72 -24.14 10.79 6.87
N ASP A 73 -24.17 11.18 8.15
CA ASP A 73 -25.26 10.84 9.07
C ASP A 73 -26.54 11.55 8.62
N GLY A 74 -27.52 10.75 8.16
CA GLY A 74 -28.78 11.23 7.59
C GLY A 74 -28.95 10.96 6.09
N LEU A 75 -27.90 10.51 5.39
CA LEU A 75 -28.02 10.00 4.02
C LEU A 75 -28.48 8.54 4.00
N SER A 76 -29.46 8.22 3.16
CA SER A 76 -29.82 6.82 2.88
C SER A 76 -28.69 6.10 2.13
N ASP A 77 -28.62 4.77 2.23
CA ASP A 77 -27.66 3.95 1.49
C ASP A 77 -27.66 4.28 -0.01
N ALA A 78 -28.83 4.51 -0.61
CA ALA A 78 -28.95 4.91 -2.01
C ALA A 78 -28.33 6.29 -2.31
N ALA A 79 -28.52 7.27 -1.42
CA ALA A 79 -27.93 8.60 -1.56
C ALA A 79 -26.41 8.56 -1.38
N GLN A 80 -25.92 7.75 -0.43
CA GLN A 80 -24.50 7.51 -0.21
C GLN A 80 -23.83 6.89 -1.45
N VAL A 81 -24.45 5.85 -2.02
CA VAL A 81 -23.96 5.19 -3.25
C VAL A 81 -23.94 6.15 -4.42
N ALA A 82 -25.00 6.95 -4.61
CA ALA A 82 -25.05 7.96 -5.67
C ALA A 82 -23.92 9.00 -5.52
N PHE A 83 -23.70 9.48 -4.29
CA PHE A 83 -22.63 10.44 -3.99
C PHE A 83 -21.24 9.87 -4.33
N VAL A 84 -20.95 8.64 -3.90
CA VAL A 84 -19.67 7.99 -4.20
C VAL A 84 -19.47 7.80 -5.70
N ARG A 85 -20.50 7.40 -6.44
CA ARG A 85 -20.39 7.24 -7.91
C ARG A 85 -20.11 8.55 -8.62
N ASP A 86 -20.76 9.63 -8.20
CA ASP A 86 -20.51 10.95 -8.76
C ASP A 86 -19.10 11.45 -8.39
N PHE A 87 -18.63 11.16 -7.17
CA PHE A 87 -17.26 11.45 -6.76
C PHE A 87 -16.22 10.66 -7.58
N VAL A 88 -16.42 9.36 -7.78
CA VAL A 88 -15.56 8.50 -8.60
C VAL A 88 -15.52 8.99 -10.06
N ARG A 89 -16.66 9.38 -10.63
CA ARG A 89 -16.71 10.00 -11.96
C ARG A 89 -15.92 11.30 -12.02
N LEU A 90 -16.03 12.14 -10.99
CA LEU A 90 -15.27 13.38 -10.88
C LEU A 90 -13.75 13.12 -10.81
N VAL A 91 -13.31 12.04 -10.15
CA VAL A 91 -11.89 11.62 -10.17
C VAL A 91 -11.46 11.27 -11.61
N ALA A 92 -12.25 10.47 -12.32
CA ALA A 92 -11.95 10.08 -13.71
C ALA A 92 -11.89 11.30 -14.65
N GLU A 93 -12.85 12.22 -14.55
CA GLU A 93 -12.87 13.47 -15.32
C GLU A 93 -11.66 14.36 -15.01
N THR A 94 -11.25 14.42 -13.75
CA THR A 94 -10.07 15.20 -13.34
C THR A 94 -8.79 14.62 -13.93
N ARG A 95 -8.62 13.29 -13.88
CA ARG A 95 -7.49 12.59 -14.49
C ARG A 95 -7.44 12.79 -16.00
N ALA A 96 -8.57 12.65 -16.69
CA ALA A 96 -8.63 12.89 -18.14
C ALA A 96 -8.22 14.33 -18.51
N ALA A 97 -8.60 15.33 -17.71
CA ALA A 97 -8.17 16.71 -17.90
C ALA A 97 -6.66 16.89 -17.62
N GLU A 98 -6.10 16.20 -16.63
CA GLU A 98 -4.64 16.19 -16.35
C GLU A 98 -3.85 15.54 -17.49
N ASP A 99 -4.34 14.43 -18.02
CA ASP A 99 -3.73 13.71 -19.14
C ASP A 99 -3.75 14.54 -20.41
N GLU A 100 -4.84 15.25 -20.68
CA GLU A 100 -4.94 16.13 -21.85
C GLU A 100 -3.97 17.32 -21.75
N VAL A 101 -3.85 17.94 -20.57
CA VAL A 101 -2.82 18.97 -20.33
C VAL A 101 -1.43 18.38 -20.55
N THR A 102 -1.17 17.18 -20.04
CA THR A 102 0.12 16.49 -20.22
C THR A 102 0.41 16.23 -21.69
N ARG A 103 -0.58 15.75 -22.45
CA ARG A 103 -0.49 15.48 -23.89
C ARG A 103 -0.11 16.74 -24.68
N ILE A 104 -0.72 17.89 -24.37
CA ILE A 104 -0.40 19.17 -25.01
C ILE A 104 1.07 19.55 -24.76
N TYR A 105 1.58 19.35 -23.55
CA TYR A 105 2.98 19.68 -23.21
C TYR A 105 4.00 18.70 -23.82
N LEU A 106 3.59 17.48 -24.14
CA LEU A 106 4.45 16.46 -24.73
C LEU A 106 4.45 16.47 -26.27
N ASP A 107 3.55 17.23 -26.91
CA ASP A 107 3.45 17.29 -28.37
C ASP A 107 4.45 18.31 -28.96
N PRO A 108 5.52 17.87 -29.67
CA PRO A 108 6.52 18.76 -30.23
C PRO A 108 6.00 19.63 -31.38
N ALA A 109 4.80 19.33 -31.91
CA ALA A 109 4.15 20.14 -32.93
C ALA A 109 3.46 21.40 -32.35
N ILE A 110 3.36 21.53 -31.03
CA ILE A 110 2.76 22.67 -30.34
C ILE A 110 3.88 23.61 -29.86
N PRO A 111 4.11 24.77 -30.50
CA PRO A 111 5.25 25.62 -30.17
C PRO A 111 5.11 26.35 -28.81
N ASP A 112 3.87 26.59 -28.36
CA ASP A 112 3.54 27.23 -27.08
C ASP A 112 2.46 26.40 -26.35
N PRO A 113 2.85 25.28 -25.71
CA PRO A 113 1.89 24.44 -25.01
C PRO A 113 1.19 25.16 -23.85
N GLU A 114 1.79 26.21 -23.29
CA GLU A 114 1.19 26.97 -22.20
C GLU A 114 -0.03 27.78 -22.66
N ALA A 115 0.10 28.50 -23.78
CA ALA A 115 -1.02 29.23 -24.37
C ALA A 115 -2.10 28.27 -24.92
N HIS A 116 -1.69 27.13 -25.47
CA HIS A 116 -2.60 26.14 -26.03
C HIS A 116 -3.38 25.34 -24.97
N SER A 117 -2.87 25.21 -23.74
CA SER A 117 -3.50 24.44 -22.68
C SER A 117 -4.35 25.28 -21.70
N VAL A 118 -4.64 26.56 -21.99
CA VAL A 118 -5.34 27.46 -21.04
C VAL A 118 -6.72 26.93 -20.64
N ALA A 119 -7.52 26.49 -21.61
CA ALA A 119 -8.87 25.96 -21.36
C ALA A 119 -8.82 24.67 -20.51
N GLU A 120 -7.92 23.74 -20.86
CA GLU A 120 -7.82 22.45 -20.16
C GLU A 120 -7.22 22.58 -18.76
N ARG A 121 -6.27 23.50 -18.56
CA ARG A 121 -5.81 23.85 -17.20
C ARG A 121 -6.94 24.43 -16.37
N ALA A 122 -7.74 25.36 -16.92
CA ALA A 122 -8.87 25.94 -16.21
C ALA A 122 -9.95 24.89 -15.86
N MET A 123 -10.20 23.94 -16.77
CA MET A 123 -11.12 22.83 -16.53
C MET A 123 -10.59 21.89 -15.44
N ARG A 124 -9.32 21.45 -15.54
CA ARG A 124 -8.63 20.66 -14.51
C ARG A 124 -8.73 21.33 -13.14
N ASP A 125 -8.39 22.61 -13.05
CA ASP A 125 -8.36 23.35 -11.77
C ASP A 125 -9.77 23.45 -11.16
N ARG A 126 -10.80 23.65 -12.01
CA ARG A 126 -12.20 23.64 -11.58
C ARG A 126 -12.64 22.27 -11.07
N LEU A 127 -12.30 21.19 -11.77
CA LEU A 127 -12.62 19.83 -11.36
C LEU A 127 -11.91 19.46 -10.05
N ARG A 128 -10.63 19.86 -9.91
CA ARG A 128 -9.86 19.67 -8.69
C ARG A 128 -10.48 20.36 -7.48
N ALA A 129 -10.92 21.62 -7.64
CA ALA A 129 -11.61 22.33 -6.57
C ALA A 129 -12.91 21.63 -6.13
N GLN A 130 -13.67 21.08 -7.09
CA GLN A 130 -14.87 20.29 -6.77
C GLN A 130 -14.54 18.99 -6.06
N LEU A 131 -13.44 18.34 -6.47
CA LEU A 131 -12.99 17.09 -5.86
C LEU A 131 -12.60 17.31 -4.40
N GLU A 132 -11.79 18.33 -4.10
CA GLU A 132 -11.40 18.66 -2.72
C GLU A 132 -12.62 18.95 -1.83
N ALA A 133 -13.62 19.67 -2.35
CA ALA A 133 -14.83 19.98 -1.61
C ALA A 133 -15.68 18.74 -1.27
N ARG A 134 -15.58 17.66 -2.06
CA ARG A 134 -16.37 16.42 -1.88
C ARG A 134 -15.60 15.28 -1.22
N ARG A 135 -14.25 15.34 -1.23
CA ARG A 135 -13.35 14.29 -0.78
C ARG A 135 -13.67 13.79 0.62
N GLY A 136 -13.82 14.70 1.59
CA GLY A 136 -14.08 14.34 2.99
C GLY A 136 -15.38 13.53 3.18
N VAL A 137 -16.44 13.89 2.45
CA VAL A 137 -17.73 13.18 2.50
C VAL A 137 -17.65 11.82 1.82
N ALA A 138 -16.98 11.74 0.66
CA ALA A 138 -16.79 10.46 -0.05
C ALA A 138 -15.99 9.47 0.81
N GLU A 139 -14.89 9.92 1.42
CA GLU A 139 -14.10 9.12 2.35
C GLU A 139 -14.94 8.63 3.53
N ALA A 140 -15.73 9.51 4.16
CA ALA A 140 -16.54 9.15 5.32
C ALA A 140 -17.62 8.10 4.98
N ILE A 141 -18.28 8.24 3.83
CA ILE A 141 -19.24 7.26 3.32
C ILE A 141 -18.57 5.91 3.09
N LEU A 142 -17.45 5.88 2.37
CA LEU A 142 -16.74 4.64 2.06
C LEU A 142 -16.22 3.94 3.32
N GLN A 143 -15.70 4.70 4.30
CA GLN A 143 -15.30 4.18 5.61
C GLN A 143 -16.48 3.50 6.30
N GLU A 144 -17.65 4.16 6.38
CA GLU A 144 -18.85 3.61 7.03
C GLU A 144 -19.38 2.36 6.30
N GLN A 145 -19.33 2.35 4.97
CA GLN A 145 -19.73 1.18 4.17
C GLN A 145 -18.87 -0.04 4.48
N VAL A 146 -17.55 0.11 4.56
CA VAL A 146 -16.64 -0.98 4.95
C VAL A 146 -16.82 -1.36 6.42
N GLU A 147 -16.88 -0.36 7.32
CA GLU A 147 -17.10 -0.59 8.75
C GLU A 147 -18.41 -1.35 9.02
N SER A 148 -19.44 -1.17 8.19
CA SER A 148 -20.69 -1.91 8.31
C SER A 148 -20.51 -3.43 8.23
N VAL A 149 -19.61 -3.89 7.36
CA VAL A 149 -19.27 -5.32 7.22
C VAL A 149 -18.29 -5.75 8.32
N LEU A 150 -17.33 -4.90 8.70
CA LEU A 150 -16.41 -5.19 9.81
C LEU A 150 -17.14 -5.36 11.15
N ARG A 151 -18.25 -4.63 11.37
CA ARG A 151 -19.11 -4.82 12.55
C ARG A 151 -19.73 -6.20 12.59
N GLU A 152 -20.19 -6.72 11.44
CA GLU A 152 -20.73 -8.07 11.31
C GLU A 152 -19.69 -9.15 11.61
N GLU A 153 -18.40 -8.87 11.37
CA GLU A 153 -17.27 -9.75 11.71
C GLU A 153 -16.83 -9.68 13.18
N GLY A 154 -17.55 -8.91 14.01
CA GLY A 154 -17.29 -8.81 15.44
C GLY A 154 -16.13 -7.88 15.81
N PHE A 155 -15.76 -6.93 14.96
CA PHE A 155 -14.77 -5.90 15.28
C PHE A 155 -15.37 -4.67 15.97
N ALA A 156 -16.68 -4.69 16.25
CA ALA A 156 -17.37 -3.62 16.94
C ALA A 156 -17.22 -3.72 18.46
N LEU A 157 -16.79 -2.65 19.12
CA LEU A 157 -16.90 -2.46 20.57
C LEU A 157 -17.83 -1.27 20.84
N GLY A 158 -18.94 -1.50 21.54
CA GLY A 158 -19.94 -0.45 21.79
C GLY A 158 -20.57 0.10 20.50
N GLY A 159 -20.61 -0.71 19.43
CA GLY A 159 -21.17 -0.32 18.13
C GLY A 159 -20.17 0.35 17.17
N GLN A 160 -18.92 0.61 17.60
CA GLN A 160 -17.88 1.21 16.76
C GLN A 160 -16.79 0.20 16.42
N VAL A 161 -16.30 0.20 15.18
CA VAL A 161 -15.18 -0.66 14.76
C VAL A 161 -13.89 -0.18 15.43
N LEU A 162 -13.10 -1.10 15.98
CA LEU A 162 -11.81 -0.79 16.60
C LEU A 162 -10.65 -1.59 15.97
N PRO A 163 -9.61 -0.91 15.44
CA PRO A 163 -9.52 0.54 15.27
C PRO A 163 -10.51 1.06 14.21
N PRO A 164 -10.94 2.32 14.28
CA PRO A 164 -11.80 2.89 13.26
C PRO A 164 -11.09 2.86 11.91
N LEU A 165 -11.81 2.55 10.83
CA LEU A 165 -11.26 2.66 9.48
C LEU A 165 -11.17 4.13 9.10
N ARG A 166 -9.94 4.62 8.98
CA ARG A 166 -9.67 6.01 8.58
C ARG A 166 -8.69 6.02 7.44
N PHE A 167 -9.07 6.67 6.36
CA PHE A 167 -8.18 6.86 5.22
C PHE A 167 -8.35 8.22 4.58
N ARG A 168 -7.33 8.66 3.84
CA ARG A 168 -7.34 9.83 2.98
C ARG A 168 -6.99 9.41 1.56
N MET A 169 -7.81 9.81 0.60
CA MET A 169 -7.47 9.69 -0.81
C MET A 169 -6.49 10.80 -1.16
N THR A 170 -5.28 10.45 -1.60
CA THR A 170 -4.21 11.41 -1.83
C THR A 170 -3.25 10.88 -2.91
N GLN A 171 -2.32 11.72 -3.36
CA GLN A 171 -1.23 11.23 -4.19
C GLN A 171 -0.27 10.41 -3.31
N LEU A 172 -0.02 9.17 -3.72
CA LEU A 172 0.82 8.27 -2.95
C LEU A 172 2.31 8.50 -3.26
N PRO A 173 3.18 8.30 -2.25
CA PRO A 173 4.62 8.30 -2.48
C PRO A 173 5.01 7.13 -3.39
N TYR A 174 6.13 7.27 -4.08
CA TYR A 174 6.78 6.12 -4.69
C TYR A 174 7.59 5.38 -3.63
N VAL A 175 7.92 4.11 -3.88
CA VAL A 175 8.88 3.37 -3.06
C VAL A 175 10.04 2.90 -3.92
N LEU A 176 11.25 3.06 -3.40
CA LEU A 176 12.45 2.40 -3.89
C LEU A 176 12.59 1.06 -3.18
N ILE A 177 12.56 -0.02 -3.95
CA ILE A 177 12.82 -1.39 -3.50
C ILE A 177 14.25 -1.75 -3.86
N VAL A 178 15.01 -2.22 -2.87
CA VAL A 178 16.37 -2.71 -3.07
C VAL A 178 16.40 -4.20 -2.78
N SER A 179 16.89 -4.97 -3.75
CA SER A 179 17.02 -6.42 -3.69
C SER A 179 18.46 -6.84 -3.92
N ARG A 180 18.84 -8.02 -3.41
CA ARG A 180 20.09 -8.65 -3.83
C ARG A 180 20.05 -8.95 -5.33
N ARG A 181 21.24 -8.99 -5.95
CA ARG A 181 21.40 -9.41 -7.35
C ARG A 181 21.47 -10.93 -7.51
N ASP A 182 22.07 -11.62 -6.54
CA ASP A 182 22.29 -13.07 -6.58
C ASP A 182 21.08 -13.92 -6.18
N ARG A 183 20.04 -13.31 -5.61
CA ARG A 183 18.76 -13.96 -5.28
C ARG A 183 17.67 -12.92 -5.14
N ILE A 184 16.43 -13.32 -5.38
CA ILE A 184 15.29 -12.41 -5.23
C ILE A 184 14.93 -12.30 -3.75
N GLU A 185 15.53 -11.31 -3.09
CA GLU A 185 15.37 -11.02 -1.67
C GLU A 185 15.47 -9.51 -1.45
N ARG A 186 14.39 -8.92 -0.92
CA ARG A 186 14.37 -7.49 -0.55
C ARG A 186 15.24 -7.24 0.68
N ILE A 187 16.18 -6.31 0.57
CA ILE A 187 17.16 -5.96 1.60
C ILE A 187 17.07 -4.50 2.07
N ASP A 188 16.32 -3.64 1.38
CA ASP A 188 15.96 -2.29 1.82
C ASP A 188 14.67 -1.83 1.09
N GLN A 189 13.93 -0.91 1.69
CA GLN A 189 12.82 -0.17 1.08
C GLN A 189 12.84 1.27 1.57
N ARG A 190 12.65 2.24 0.67
CA ARG A 190 12.59 3.67 1.00
C ARG A 190 11.40 4.35 0.36
N GLU A 191 10.62 5.07 1.16
CA GLU A 191 9.54 5.94 0.69
C GLU A 191 10.13 7.20 0.04
N LEU A 192 9.82 7.39 -1.23
CA LEU A 192 10.20 8.53 -2.04
C LEU A 192 9.04 9.53 -2.15
N VAL A 193 9.31 10.74 -2.62
CA VAL A 193 8.30 11.76 -2.90
C VAL A 193 7.21 11.28 -3.86
N THR A 194 6.07 11.97 -3.83
CA THR A 194 4.96 11.76 -4.77
C THR A 194 5.31 12.35 -6.14
N GLY A 195 4.62 11.89 -7.20
CA GLY A 195 4.71 12.51 -8.53
C GLY A 195 6.07 12.41 -9.22
N LEU A 196 6.85 11.37 -8.93
CA LEU A 196 8.11 11.13 -9.63
C LEU A 196 7.86 10.85 -11.11
N SER A 197 8.58 11.57 -11.96
CA SER A 197 8.67 11.27 -13.39
C SER A 197 9.43 9.96 -13.64
N VAL A 198 9.19 9.36 -14.80
CA VAL A 198 9.83 8.10 -15.22
C VAL A 198 11.35 8.24 -15.28
N ASP A 199 11.89 9.37 -15.74
CA ASP A 199 13.33 9.62 -15.80
C ASP A 199 13.95 9.85 -14.42
N GLN A 200 13.21 10.44 -13.48
CA GLN A 200 13.66 10.54 -12.08
C GLN A 200 13.74 9.15 -11.45
N ALA A 201 12.72 8.31 -11.64
CA ALA A 201 12.69 6.95 -11.15
C ALA A 201 13.86 6.11 -11.72
N ASP A 202 14.09 6.13 -13.03
CA ASP A 202 15.20 5.41 -13.68
C ASP A 202 16.57 5.89 -13.19
N ARG A 203 16.75 7.21 -13.00
CA ARG A 203 17.98 7.76 -12.42
C ARG A 203 18.24 7.24 -11.00
N ILE A 204 17.22 7.29 -10.13
CA ILE A 204 17.33 6.79 -8.75
C ILE A 204 17.72 5.30 -8.73
N GLU A 205 17.07 4.50 -9.57
CA GLU A 205 17.39 3.07 -9.68
C GLU A 205 18.83 2.85 -10.13
N ARG A 206 19.26 3.42 -11.26
CA ARG A 206 20.61 3.24 -11.81
C ARG A 206 21.69 3.71 -10.85
N ASP A 207 21.48 4.85 -10.19
CA ASP A 207 22.43 5.38 -9.23
C ASP A 207 22.57 4.46 -8.02
N THR A 208 21.46 3.86 -7.57
CA THR A 208 21.46 2.87 -6.47
C THR A 208 22.18 1.59 -6.87
N GLU A 209 21.90 1.05 -8.06
CA GLU A 209 22.52 -0.18 -8.57
C GLU A 209 24.04 -0.01 -8.74
N ARG A 210 24.48 1.09 -9.35
CA ARG A 210 25.90 1.39 -9.55
C ARG A 210 26.66 1.60 -8.25
N ALA A 211 26.02 2.21 -7.25
CA ALA A 211 26.68 2.54 -5.99
C ALA A 211 26.85 1.33 -5.08
N PHE A 212 25.96 0.34 -5.15
CA PHE A 212 25.86 -0.72 -4.16
C PHE A 212 25.89 -2.14 -4.74
N ASP A 213 25.95 -2.32 -6.07
CA ASP A 213 25.88 -3.62 -6.75
C ASP A 213 24.64 -4.43 -6.33
N VAL A 214 23.49 -3.75 -6.37
CA VAL A 214 22.16 -4.27 -5.99
C VAL A 214 21.22 -4.23 -7.20
N SER A 215 20.06 -4.85 -7.07
CA SER A 215 18.93 -4.65 -7.99
C SER A 215 17.98 -3.62 -7.38
N ALA A 216 17.57 -2.61 -8.16
CA ALA A 216 16.68 -1.55 -7.69
C ALA A 216 15.39 -1.45 -8.52
N PHE A 217 14.29 -1.08 -7.88
CA PHE A 217 13.01 -0.85 -8.56
C PHE A 217 12.19 0.23 -7.82
N VAL A 218 11.78 1.26 -8.56
CA VAL A 218 10.93 2.35 -8.11
C VAL A 218 9.52 2.15 -8.63
N THR A 219 8.54 2.12 -7.75
CA THR A 219 7.14 1.92 -8.11
C THR A 219 6.21 2.77 -7.26
N PRO A 220 5.05 3.21 -7.78
CA PRO A 220 3.99 3.68 -6.89
C PRO A 220 3.56 2.52 -5.97
N ILE A 221 3.15 2.86 -4.75
CA ILE A 221 2.45 1.93 -3.85
C ILE A 221 0.94 1.96 -4.13
N GLY A 222 0.27 0.84 -3.87
CA GLY A 222 -1.19 0.72 -4.01
C GLY A 222 -1.97 1.37 -2.86
N GLY A 223 -1.32 1.53 -1.70
CA GLY A 223 -1.81 2.14 -0.47
C GLY A 223 -0.66 2.24 0.54
N LEU A 224 -0.82 3.02 1.60
CA LEU A 224 0.12 3.05 2.74
C LEU A 224 -0.65 2.93 4.05
N GLY A 225 -0.35 1.87 4.81
CA GLY A 225 -0.89 1.56 6.15
C GLY A 225 -0.48 2.53 7.27
N ALA A 226 -0.43 3.83 6.98
CA ALA A 226 -0.42 4.88 7.99
C ALA A 226 -1.79 4.96 8.69
N TYR A 227 -1.90 5.79 9.73
CA TYR A 227 -3.18 6.10 10.36
C TYR A 227 -3.38 7.62 10.46
N PRO A 228 -4.30 8.24 9.70
CA PRO A 228 -5.16 7.62 8.67
C PRO A 228 -4.37 6.99 7.51
N THR A 229 -4.91 5.92 6.92
CA THR A 229 -4.33 5.23 5.75
C THR A 229 -4.26 6.17 4.55
N MET A 230 -3.17 6.11 3.78
CA MET A 230 -3.11 6.78 2.48
C MET A 230 -3.64 5.84 1.41
N LEU A 231 -4.67 6.27 0.68
CA LEU A 231 -5.18 5.55 -0.49
C LEU A 231 -4.94 6.39 -1.75
N PRO A 232 -4.74 5.75 -2.90
CA PRO A 232 -4.54 6.48 -4.14
C PRO A 232 -5.86 7.13 -4.51
N GLU A 233 -5.78 8.34 -5.02
CA GLU A 233 -6.92 8.95 -5.66
C GLU A 233 -7.15 8.29 -7.01
N THR A 234 -8.11 7.35 -7.04
CA THR A 234 -8.43 6.52 -8.19
C THR A 234 -9.93 6.40 -8.39
N ASP A 235 -10.35 6.28 -9.63
CA ASP A 235 -11.72 5.98 -10.04
C ASP A 235 -12.04 4.48 -10.01
N ALA A 236 -11.03 3.63 -9.78
CA ALA A 236 -11.20 2.19 -9.56
C ALA A 236 -11.78 1.89 -8.16
N LEU A 237 -13.10 2.05 -8.01
CA LEU A 237 -13.79 1.91 -6.71
C LEU A 237 -13.57 0.54 -6.04
N VAL A 238 -13.57 -0.55 -6.81
CA VAL A 238 -13.33 -1.90 -6.27
C VAL A 238 -11.93 -1.99 -5.64
N PHE A 239 -10.92 -1.47 -6.35
CA PHE A 239 -9.55 -1.41 -5.85
C PHE A 239 -9.43 -0.55 -4.61
N LEU A 240 -10.10 0.61 -4.58
CA LEU A 240 -10.11 1.52 -3.44
C LEU A 240 -10.67 0.87 -2.17
N LEU A 241 -11.85 0.22 -2.26
CA LEU A 241 -12.49 -0.46 -1.14
C LEU A 241 -11.64 -1.62 -0.60
N ALA A 242 -11.02 -2.36 -1.50
CA ALA A 242 -10.18 -3.49 -1.14
C ALA A 242 -8.89 -3.04 -0.47
N THR A 243 -8.20 -2.06 -1.05
CA THR A 243 -7.01 -1.45 -0.44
C THR A 243 -7.33 -0.85 0.93
N ALA A 244 -8.46 -0.15 1.09
CA ALA A 244 -8.90 0.35 2.39
C ALA A 244 -9.03 -0.78 3.42
N THR A 245 -9.55 -1.93 3.00
CA THR A 245 -9.70 -3.12 3.84
C THR A 245 -8.37 -3.79 4.14
N HIS A 246 -7.47 -3.92 3.16
CA HIS A 246 -6.11 -4.46 3.33
C HIS A 246 -5.33 -3.67 4.36
N GLU A 247 -5.28 -2.35 4.21
CA GLU A 247 -4.53 -1.48 5.10
C GLU A 247 -5.16 -1.38 6.50
N TRP A 248 -6.48 -1.61 6.62
CA TRP A 248 -7.13 -1.73 7.91
C TRP A 248 -6.64 -2.95 8.71
N VAL A 249 -6.32 -4.07 8.04
CA VAL A 249 -5.77 -5.26 8.69
C VAL A 249 -4.42 -4.96 9.35
N HIS A 250 -3.54 -4.24 8.64
CA HIS A 250 -2.25 -3.79 9.18
C HIS A 250 -2.43 -2.93 10.43
N ASN A 251 -3.34 -1.95 10.36
CA ASN A 251 -3.69 -1.09 11.49
C ASN A 251 -4.28 -1.88 12.67
N TYR A 252 -5.18 -2.84 12.41
CA TYR A 252 -5.76 -3.70 13.42
C TYR A 252 -4.67 -4.52 14.13
N LEU A 253 -3.80 -5.19 13.38
CA LEU A 253 -2.73 -6.02 13.93
C LEU A 253 -1.74 -5.17 14.73
N LEU A 254 -1.41 -3.96 14.26
CA LEU A 254 -0.54 -3.03 14.97
C LEU A 254 -1.16 -2.55 16.29
N VAL A 255 -2.42 -2.11 16.27
CA VAL A 255 -3.13 -1.63 17.49
C VAL A 255 -3.30 -2.76 18.51
N ARG A 256 -3.44 -4.00 18.06
CA ARG A 256 -3.47 -5.19 18.92
C ARG A 256 -2.10 -5.61 19.43
N LEU A 257 -1.02 -4.94 19.01
CA LEU A 257 0.36 -5.32 19.27
C LEU A 257 0.62 -6.79 18.88
N ALA A 258 0.00 -7.22 17.76
CA ALA A 258 0.15 -8.57 17.25
C ALA A 258 1.62 -8.84 16.94
N PRO A 259 2.17 -10.02 17.27
CA PRO A 259 3.60 -10.28 17.04
C PRO A 259 4.00 -10.20 15.57
N VAL A 260 3.12 -10.60 14.66
CA VAL A 260 3.32 -10.46 13.21
C VAL A 260 3.35 -9.01 12.73
N ALA A 261 2.78 -8.07 13.49
CA ALA A 261 2.89 -6.64 13.21
C ALA A 261 4.15 -6.03 13.84
N THR A 262 4.47 -6.37 15.08
CA THR A 262 5.68 -5.84 15.75
C THR A 262 6.97 -6.36 15.11
N GLY A 263 6.97 -7.59 14.61
CA GLY A 263 8.09 -8.19 13.87
C GLY A 263 8.16 -7.82 12.38
N TYR A 264 7.20 -7.05 11.85
CA TYR A 264 7.05 -6.85 10.40
C TYR A 264 8.31 -6.30 9.70
N ALA A 265 9.04 -5.41 10.36
CA ALA A 265 10.25 -4.78 9.79
C ALA A 265 11.47 -5.71 9.80
N GLU A 266 11.58 -6.61 10.79
CA GLU A 266 12.80 -7.36 11.08
C GLU A 266 12.70 -8.84 10.71
N ASP A 267 11.50 -9.42 10.75
CA ASP A 267 11.25 -10.84 10.49
C ASP A 267 10.51 -11.04 9.15
N PRO A 268 11.18 -11.64 8.13
CA PRO A 268 10.56 -11.98 6.86
C PRO A 268 9.33 -12.89 6.99
N VAL A 269 9.32 -13.82 7.97
CA VAL A 269 8.19 -14.74 8.19
C VAL A 269 6.97 -13.97 8.70
N ALA A 270 7.16 -13.14 9.73
CA ALA A 270 6.12 -12.26 10.25
C ALA A 270 5.51 -11.38 9.16
N ARG A 271 6.35 -10.80 8.30
CA ARG A 271 5.93 -9.98 7.16
C ARG A 271 5.07 -10.75 6.17
N VAL A 272 5.49 -11.94 5.76
CA VAL A 272 4.73 -12.78 4.80
C VAL A 272 3.38 -13.18 5.40
N ILE A 273 3.33 -13.57 6.68
CA ILE A 273 2.07 -13.88 7.36
C ILE A 273 1.15 -12.66 7.37
N ASN A 274 1.69 -11.49 7.69
CA ASN A 274 0.93 -10.25 7.79
C ASN A 274 0.31 -9.85 6.42
N GLU A 275 1.12 -9.77 5.35
CA GLU A 275 0.61 -9.45 4.00
C GLU A 275 -0.37 -10.48 3.45
N THR A 276 -0.08 -11.77 3.67
CA THR A 276 -0.99 -12.86 3.25
C THR A 276 -2.33 -12.75 3.96
N THR A 277 -2.32 -12.40 5.26
CA THR A 277 -3.53 -12.21 6.05
C THR A 277 -4.36 -11.04 5.53
N ALA A 278 -3.72 -9.89 5.28
CA ALA A 278 -4.38 -8.71 4.74
C ALA A 278 -5.04 -9.02 3.37
N THR A 279 -4.32 -9.69 2.47
CA THR A 279 -4.80 -10.11 1.14
C THR A 279 -6.00 -11.06 1.23
N LEU A 280 -5.96 -12.07 2.11
CA LEU A 280 -7.07 -13.00 2.25
C LEU A 280 -8.30 -12.33 2.87
N PHE A 281 -8.09 -11.48 3.86
CA PHE A 281 -9.16 -10.78 4.55
C PHE A 281 -9.86 -9.76 3.63
N GLU A 282 -9.13 -8.98 2.83
CA GLU A 282 -9.76 -8.07 1.86
C GLU A 282 -10.62 -8.83 0.83
N ARG A 283 -10.19 -10.04 0.43
CA ARG A 283 -10.90 -10.89 -0.52
C ARG A 283 -12.22 -11.43 0.04
N ASP A 284 -12.33 -11.57 1.35
CA ASP A 284 -13.57 -12.00 2.00
C ASP A 284 -14.54 -10.84 2.27
N ILE A 285 -14.01 -9.67 2.63
CA ILE A 285 -14.79 -8.53 3.08
C ILE A 285 -15.27 -7.68 1.91
N THR A 286 -14.40 -7.38 0.94
CA THR A 286 -14.74 -6.45 -0.15
C THR A 286 -15.93 -6.94 -0.99
N PRO A 287 -16.04 -8.22 -1.39
CA PRO A 287 -17.21 -8.69 -2.13
C PRO A 287 -18.53 -8.51 -1.38
N ARG A 288 -18.51 -8.53 -0.04
CA ARG A 288 -19.70 -8.28 0.78
C ARG A 288 -20.08 -6.80 0.78
N VAL A 289 -19.09 -5.91 0.85
CA VAL A 289 -19.30 -4.46 0.68
C VAL A 289 -19.90 -4.18 -0.70
N LEU A 290 -19.32 -4.75 -1.76
CA LEU A 290 -19.82 -4.62 -3.13
C LEU A 290 -21.26 -5.14 -3.25
N LYS A 291 -21.54 -6.36 -2.77
CA LYS A 291 -22.89 -6.93 -2.81
C LYS A 291 -23.93 -6.04 -2.11
N ARG A 292 -23.55 -5.35 -1.05
CA ARG A 292 -24.45 -4.50 -0.26
C ARG A 292 -24.69 -3.14 -0.89
N PHE A 293 -23.66 -2.48 -1.41
CA PHE A 293 -23.73 -1.08 -1.83
C PHE A 293 -23.56 -0.86 -3.34
N TYR A 294 -22.88 -1.77 -4.04
CA TYR A 294 -22.54 -1.67 -5.46
C TYR A 294 -22.76 -3.02 -6.19
N PRO A 295 -23.99 -3.56 -6.20
CA PRO A 295 -24.25 -4.93 -6.69
C PRO A 295 -24.01 -5.13 -8.19
N ASP A 296 -23.88 -4.04 -8.95
CA ASP A 296 -23.47 -3.99 -10.36
C ASP A 296 -21.96 -4.12 -10.56
N LEU A 297 -21.15 -3.93 -9.53
CA LEU A 297 -19.70 -4.13 -9.57
C LEU A 297 -19.34 -5.55 -9.15
N ALA A 298 -18.47 -6.20 -9.92
CA ALA A 298 -17.97 -7.52 -9.62
C ALA A 298 -16.59 -7.46 -8.97
N TRP A 299 -16.34 -8.37 -8.03
CA TRP A 299 -14.98 -8.68 -7.61
C TRP A 299 -14.26 -9.41 -8.76
N PRO A 300 -13.05 -8.97 -9.16
CA PRO A 300 -12.30 -9.63 -10.24
C PRO A 300 -11.96 -11.08 -9.88
N ALA A 301 -12.11 -11.99 -10.85
CA ALA A 301 -11.81 -13.41 -10.65
C ALA A 301 -10.34 -13.66 -10.26
N ASP A 302 -9.42 -12.88 -10.83
CA ASP A 302 -7.98 -12.96 -10.61
C ASP A 302 -7.48 -11.95 -9.54
N GLY A 303 -8.35 -11.53 -8.61
CA GLY A 303 -7.99 -10.63 -7.52
C GLY A 303 -7.64 -9.20 -7.96
N LEU A 304 -7.21 -8.37 -7.00
CA LEU A 304 -6.95 -6.94 -7.24
C LEU A 304 -5.82 -6.66 -8.21
N ALA A 305 -4.83 -7.55 -8.34
CA ALA A 305 -3.70 -7.39 -9.25
C ALA A 305 -4.17 -7.18 -10.71
N SER A 306 -5.30 -7.78 -11.07
CA SER A 306 -5.93 -7.61 -12.39
C SER A 306 -6.52 -6.21 -12.63
N LEU A 307 -6.82 -5.44 -11.58
CA LEU A 307 -7.40 -4.09 -11.67
C LEU A 307 -6.36 -2.97 -11.79
N VAL A 308 -5.10 -3.26 -11.44
CA VAL A 308 -3.98 -2.29 -11.52
C VAL A 308 -3.27 -2.37 -12.88
N SER A 309 -3.54 -3.43 -13.64
CA SER A 309 -3.10 -3.54 -15.01
C SER A 309 -4.09 -2.79 -15.90
N ASP A 310 -3.67 -1.65 -16.48
CA ASP A 310 -4.36 -1.01 -17.62
C ASP A 310 -4.29 -1.95 -18.84
N SER A 311 -4.94 -3.12 -18.78
CA SER A 311 -5.00 -4.04 -19.90
C SER A 311 -6.21 -3.68 -20.75
N VAL A 312 -5.92 -2.97 -21.85
CA VAL A 312 -6.79 -2.93 -23.02
C VAL A 312 -7.16 -4.37 -23.36
N ALA A 313 -8.47 -4.67 -23.42
CA ALA A 313 -8.96 -6.00 -23.75
C ALA A 313 -8.37 -6.47 -25.08
N GLN A 314 -7.56 -7.53 -25.04
CA GLN A 314 -7.05 -8.24 -26.22
C GLN A 314 -7.44 -9.71 -26.12
N PRO A 315 -7.80 -10.35 -27.25
CA PRO A 315 -8.17 -11.76 -27.28
C PRO A 315 -6.94 -12.62 -26.96
N ALA A 316 -7.11 -13.63 -26.09
CA ALA A 316 -6.01 -14.49 -25.65
C ALA A 316 -5.32 -15.20 -26.83
N PRO A 317 -3.99 -15.37 -26.75
CA PRO A 317 -3.46 -16.47 -25.95
C PRO A 317 -2.46 -16.09 -24.85
N PHE A 318 -2.25 -14.80 -24.55
CA PHE A 318 -1.27 -14.37 -23.55
C PHE A 318 -1.85 -14.35 -22.13
N ASP A 319 -1.56 -15.38 -21.34
CA ASP A 319 -1.92 -15.46 -19.91
C ASP A 319 -0.82 -14.81 -19.07
N PHE A 320 -1.07 -13.59 -18.60
CA PHE A 320 -0.12 -12.81 -17.82
C PHE A 320 0.40 -13.55 -16.58
N ASN A 321 -0.49 -14.15 -15.79
CA ASN A 321 -0.16 -14.81 -14.53
C ASN A 321 0.72 -16.03 -14.78
N ARG A 322 0.34 -16.85 -15.76
CA ARG A 322 1.14 -18.02 -16.18
C ARG A 322 2.52 -17.60 -16.70
N GLU A 323 2.57 -16.60 -17.57
CA GLU A 323 3.82 -16.12 -18.14
C GLU A 323 4.72 -15.46 -17.08
N MET A 324 4.14 -14.77 -16.09
CA MET A 324 4.89 -14.21 -14.97
C MET A 324 5.46 -15.28 -14.06
N ARG A 325 4.69 -16.33 -13.79
CA ARG A 325 5.17 -17.51 -13.06
C ARG A 325 6.34 -18.17 -13.76
N ILE A 326 6.24 -18.43 -15.06
CA ILE A 326 7.33 -19.03 -15.85
C ILE A 326 8.59 -18.15 -15.77
N THR A 327 8.41 -16.83 -15.88
CA THR A 327 9.50 -15.87 -15.76
C THR A 327 10.16 -15.96 -14.38
N ARG A 328 9.36 -15.97 -13.31
CA ARG A 328 9.86 -16.04 -11.94
C ARG A 328 10.65 -17.32 -11.67
N LEU A 329 10.08 -18.48 -12.00
CA LEU A 329 10.71 -19.79 -11.74
C LEU A 329 12.07 -19.89 -12.44
N ARG A 330 12.13 -19.48 -13.71
CA ARG A 330 13.38 -19.54 -14.49
C ARG A 330 14.44 -18.55 -13.99
N ALA A 331 14.02 -17.36 -13.54
CA ALA A 331 14.94 -16.41 -12.94
C ALA A 331 15.56 -16.98 -11.65
N ASP A 332 14.76 -17.58 -10.77
CA ASP A 332 15.27 -18.22 -9.54
C ASP A 332 16.26 -19.36 -9.83
N GLU A 333 15.99 -20.20 -10.85
CA GLU A 333 16.91 -21.26 -11.27
C GLU A 333 18.28 -20.69 -11.68
N LEU A 334 18.28 -19.66 -12.54
CA LEU A 334 19.51 -19.03 -13.00
C LEU A 334 20.28 -18.37 -11.85
N LEU A 335 19.57 -17.72 -10.93
CA LEU A 335 20.17 -17.10 -9.74
C LEU A 335 20.75 -18.14 -8.78
N ALA A 336 20.07 -19.27 -8.57
CA ALA A 336 20.57 -20.38 -7.76
C ALA A 336 21.83 -21.04 -8.36
N GLU A 337 21.99 -21.00 -9.68
CA GLU A 337 23.20 -21.42 -10.40
C GLU A 337 24.33 -20.36 -10.36
N GLY A 338 24.09 -19.17 -9.78
CA GLY A 338 25.03 -18.05 -9.76
C GLY A 338 25.14 -17.28 -11.08
N ARG A 339 24.22 -17.50 -12.02
CA ARG A 339 24.22 -16.90 -13.38
C ARG A 339 23.43 -15.60 -13.39
N ILE A 340 23.93 -14.60 -12.67
CA ILE A 340 23.24 -13.34 -12.39
C ILE A 340 22.92 -12.57 -13.68
N GLU A 341 23.92 -12.33 -14.53
CA GLU A 341 23.78 -11.56 -15.77
C GLU A 341 22.81 -12.25 -16.74
N GLU A 342 22.79 -13.58 -16.76
CA GLU A 342 21.87 -14.35 -17.59
C GLU A 342 20.43 -14.29 -17.07
N ALA A 343 20.24 -14.30 -15.74
CA ALA A 343 18.93 -14.08 -15.14
C ALA A 343 18.38 -12.69 -15.46
N GLU A 344 19.22 -11.65 -15.37
CA GLU A 344 18.85 -10.27 -15.68
C GLU A 344 18.52 -10.10 -17.17
N ALA A 345 19.35 -10.64 -18.06
CA ALA A 345 19.07 -10.63 -19.50
C ALA A 345 17.78 -11.40 -19.85
N TYR A 346 17.53 -12.52 -19.19
CA TYR A 346 16.30 -13.28 -19.35
C TYR A 346 15.07 -12.47 -18.90
N MET A 347 15.12 -11.84 -17.73
CA MET A 347 14.01 -11.01 -17.26
C MET A 347 13.72 -9.82 -18.18
N GLU A 348 14.75 -9.16 -18.72
CA GLU A 348 14.55 -8.09 -19.70
C GLU A 348 13.94 -8.60 -21.02
N ALA A 349 14.41 -9.74 -21.52
CA ALA A 349 13.81 -10.37 -22.70
C ALA A 349 12.33 -10.72 -22.47
N ARG A 350 11.99 -11.20 -21.27
CA ARG A 350 10.61 -11.47 -20.88
C ARG A 350 9.78 -10.18 -20.77
N ARG A 351 10.32 -9.11 -20.20
CA ARG A 351 9.68 -7.79 -20.13
C ARG A 351 9.25 -7.29 -21.51
N ALA A 352 10.12 -7.42 -22.51
CA ALA A 352 9.80 -7.03 -23.88
C ALA A 352 8.60 -7.80 -24.45
N ILE A 353 8.46 -9.09 -24.11
CA ILE A 353 7.30 -9.91 -24.49
C ILE A 353 6.02 -9.40 -23.80
N PHE A 354 6.07 -9.09 -22.50
CA PHE A 354 4.93 -8.52 -21.78
C PHE A 354 4.47 -7.19 -22.41
N VAL A 355 5.41 -6.30 -22.73
CA VAL A 355 5.12 -5.03 -23.42
C VAL A 355 4.52 -5.25 -24.80
N ALA A 356 5.05 -6.19 -25.58
CA ALA A 356 4.50 -6.54 -26.88
C ALA A 356 3.07 -7.13 -26.78
N ALA A 357 2.75 -7.78 -25.66
CA ALA A 357 1.43 -8.30 -25.35
C ALA A 357 0.47 -7.26 -24.73
N GLY A 358 0.90 -5.99 -24.61
CA GLY A 358 0.07 -4.89 -24.08
C GLY A 358 0.21 -4.62 -22.59
N TYR A 359 1.12 -5.30 -21.89
CA TYR A 359 1.39 -5.07 -20.46
C TYR A 359 2.57 -4.11 -20.30
N GLY A 360 2.28 -2.87 -19.90
CA GLY A 360 3.27 -1.79 -19.72
C GLY A 360 4.23 -1.99 -18.54
N ILE A 361 5.09 -3.00 -18.58
CA ILE A 361 6.10 -3.22 -17.55
C ILE A 361 7.35 -2.38 -17.87
N ARG A 362 7.59 -1.33 -17.09
CA ARG A 362 8.77 -0.45 -17.24
C ARG A 362 10.07 -1.18 -16.96
N ARG A 363 10.11 -2.00 -15.89
CA ARG A 363 11.31 -2.67 -15.40
C ARG A 363 10.94 -4.02 -14.81
N LEU A 364 11.68 -5.07 -15.18
CA LEU A 364 11.50 -6.42 -14.66
C LEU A 364 12.84 -6.98 -14.21
N ASN A 365 13.06 -7.06 -12.91
CA ASN A 365 14.30 -7.50 -12.29
C ASN A 365 14.03 -8.17 -10.92
N GLN A 366 15.09 -8.49 -10.17
CA GLN A 366 14.99 -9.09 -8.86
C GLN A 366 14.19 -8.20 -7.90
N ALA A 367 14.42 -6.89 -7.89
CA ALA A 367 13.66 -5.96 -7.03
C ALA A 367 12.16 -5.90 -7.38
N TYR A 368 11.79 -5.94 -8.66
CA TYR A 368 10.38 -6.08 -9.08
C TYR A 368 9.75 -7.33 -8.47
N PHE A 369 10.41 -8.48 -8.60
CA PHE A 369 9.91 -9.73 -8.06
C PHE A 369 9.99 -9.82 -6.53
N ALA A 370 10.92 -9.12 -5.89
CA ALA A 370 11.02 -9.03 -4.44
C ALA A 370 9.88 -8.18 -3.85
N PHE A 371 9.35 -7.23 -4.62
CA PHE A 371 8.17 -6.44 -4.27
C PHE A 371 6.89 -7.21 -4.59
N TYR A 372 6.62 -7.51 -5.87
CA TYR A 372 5.35 -8.10 -6.30
C TYR A 372 5.25 -9.61 -6.05
N GLY A 373 6.35 -10.34 -6.03
CA GLY A 373 6.35 -11.80 -5.86
C GLY A 373 6.07 -12.29 -4.44
N ALA A 374 6.14 -11.41 -3.44
CA ALA A 374 5.72 -11.71 -2.07
C ALA A 374 4.18 -11.78 -1.91
N TYR A 375 3.43 -11.23 -2.86
CA TYR A 375 1.97 -11.12 -2.81
C TYR A 375 1.21 -12.31 -3.44
N ASN A 376 1.90 -13.38 -3.87
CA ASN A 376 1.28 -14.55 -4.50
C ASN A 376 0.62 -15.49 -3.47
N ALA A 377 -0.42 -15.00 -2.79
CA ALA A 377 -1.33 -15.77 -1.95
C ALA A 377 -2.57 -16.27 -2.73
N GLU A 378 -2.48 -16.42 -4.06
CA GLU A 378 -3.57 -16.91 -4.90
C GLU A 378 -3.69 -18.45 -4.92
N PRO A 379 -4.89 -19.02 -5.05
CA PRO A 379 -5.07 -20.44 -5.33
C PRO A 379 -4.59 -20.73 -6.76
N GLY A 380 -3.40 -21.32 -6.90
CA GLY A 380 -2.76 -21.59 -8.20
C GLY A 380 -1.56 -20.68 -8.52
N GLY A 381 -1.36 -19.62 -7.73
CA GLY A 381 -0.11 -18.87 -7.70
C GLY A 381 1.04 -19.80 -7.34
N ALA A 382 2.18 -19.68 -8.02
CA ALA A 382 3.34 -20.46 -7.64
C ALA A 382 3.75 -20.03 -6.24
N PRO A 383 4.09 -20.95 -5.33
CA PRO A 383 4.98 -20.56 -4.25
C PRO A 383 6.17 -19.83 -4.91
N THR A 384 6.64 -18.76 -4.27
CA THR A 384 8.04 -18.33 -4.38
C THR A 384 8.90 -19.54 -4.75
N ALA A 385 9.62 -19.50 -5.88
CA ALA A 385 10.37 -20.67 -6.30
C ALA A 385 11.36 -21.00 -5.18
N GLY A 386 11.05 -22.08 -4.48
CA GLY A 386 11.53 -22.30 -3.11
C GLY A 386 10.36 -22.47 -2.15
N ARG A 387 9.66 -23.60 -2.24
CA ARG A 387 8.75 -24.21 -1.24
C ARG A 387 8.51 -23.34 0.02
N ASP A 388 7.79 -22.23 -0.10
CA ASP A 388 7.45 -21.42 1.06
C ASP A 388 6.14 -21.96 1.66
N PRO A 389 6.19 -22.68 2.79
CA PRO A 389 5.01 -23.26 3.41
C PRO A 389 4.08 -22.21 4.03
N ILE A 390 4.50 -20.94 4.17
CA ILE A 390 3.78 -19.93 4.94
C ILE A 390 2.44 -19.57 4.29
N GLY A 391 2.45 -19.22 3.00
CA GLY A 391 1.22 -18.86 2.26
C GLY A 391 0.14 -19.94 2.34
N PRO A 392 0.44 -21.20 1.97
CA PRO A 392 -0.49 -22.33 2.11
C PRO A 392 -0.98 -22.55 3.56
N ALA A 393 -0.12 -22.39 4.56
CA ALA A 393 -0.52 -22.54 5.97
C ALA A 393 -1.53 -21.47 6.40
N VAL A 394 -1.32 -20.21 6.01
CA VAL A 394 -2.24 -19.11 6.30
C VAL A 394 -3.57 -19.29 5.57
N GLN A 395 -3.54 -19.73 4.29
CA GLN A 395 -4.75 -20.09 3.53
C GLN A 395 -5.53 -21.23 4.20
N ALA A 396 -4.83 -22.26 4.69
CA ALA A 396 -5.45 -23.37 5.42
C ALA A 396 -6.07 -22.90 6.74
N LEU A 397 -5.43 -21.97 7.46
CA LEU A 397 -6.00 -21.34 8.65
C LEU A 397 -7.26 -20.54 8.32
N ARG A 398 -7.24 -19.79 7.21
CA ARG A 398 -8.44 -19.10 6.75
C ARG A 398 -9.58 -20.06 6.41
N ALA A 399 -9.29 -21.15 5.69
CA ALA A 399 -10.29 -22.13 5.26
C ALA A 399 -10.96 -22.87 6.43
N ARG A 400 -10.25 -23.07 7.55
CA ARG A 400 -10.81 -23.67 8.78
C ARG A 400 -11.51 -22.67 9.70
N SER A 401 -11.40 -21.37 9.43
CA SER A 401 -12.04 -20.31 10.22
C SER A 401 -13.48 -20.11 9.78
N ALA A 402 -14.40 -19.99 10.74
CA ALA A 402 -15.83 -19.84 10.46
C ALA A 402 -16.15 -18.49 9.81
N THR A 403 -15.50 -17.42 10.28
CA THR A 403 -15.62 -16.06 9.73
C THR A 403 -14.24 -15.48 9.39
N ALA A 404 -14.21 -14.39 8.62
CA ALA A 404 -12.97 -13.64 8.38
C ALA A 404 -12.50 -12.98 9.69
N GLY A 405 -13.44 -12.60 10.56
CA GLY A 405 -13.18 -12.13 11.91
C GLY A 405 -12.41 -13.12 12.78
N ASP A 406 -12.83 -14.39 12.80
CA ASP A 406 -12.17 -15.44 13.58
C ASP A 406 -10.77 -15.73 13.05
N PHE A 407 -10.62 -15.71 11.72
CA PHE A 407 -9.34 -15.84 11.06
C PHE A 407 -8.36 -14.75 11.50
N LEU A 408 -8.76 -13.47 11.40
CA LEU A 408 -7.87 -12.36 11.73
C LEU A 408 -7.54 -12.31 13.24
N ARG A 409 -8.50 -12.64 14.11
CA ARG A 409 -8.26 -12.77 15.56
C ARG A 409 -7.26 -13.88 15.88
N ALA A 410 -7.32 -15.02 15.17
CA ALA A 410 -6.33 -16.10 15.33
C ALA A 410 -4.93 -15.64 14.90
N ILE A 411 -4.81 -15.00 13.73
CA ILE A 411 -3.54 -14.45 13.23
C ILE A 411 -2.92 -13.45 14.22
N ALA A 412 -3.73 -12.61 14.86
CA ALA A 412 -3.23 -11.62 15.82
C ALA A 412 -2.46 -12.21 17.01
N THR A 413 -2.52 -13.54 17.22
CA THR A 413 -1.81 -14.25 18.30
C THR A 413 -0.54 -14.98 17.87
N VAL A 414 -0.35 -15.16 16.57
CA VAL A 414 0.72 -15.96 15.96
C VAL A 414 2.06 -15.22 16.03
N ARG A 415 3.17 -15.95 16.23
CA ARG A 415 4.54 -15.42 16.16
C ARG A 415 5.38 -16.07 15.05
N SER A 416 4.98 -17.25 14.60
CA SER A 416 5.77 -18.09 13.70
C SER A 416 4.88 -18.94 12.80
N LEU A 417 5.48 -19.57 11.78
CA LEU A 417 4.78 -20.55 10.95
C LEU A 417 4.17 -21.70 11.77
N ALA A 418 4.89 -22.22 12.77
CA ALA A 418 4.39 -23.30 13.62
C ALA A 418 3.14 -22.86 14.40
N ASP A 419 3.07 -21.59 14.81
CA ASP A 419 1.87 -21.04 15.44
C ASP A 419 0.71 -20.93 14.44
N VAL A 420 0.97 -20.57 13.16
CA VAL A 420 -0.06 -20.59 12.10
C VAL A 420 -0.62 -22.00 11.92
N GLU A 421 0.24 -23.01 11.90
CA GLU A 421 -0.17 -24.42 11.73
C GLU A 421 -0.95 -24.93 12.95
N ALA A 422 -0.55 -24.53 14.16
CA ALA A 422 -1.17 -24.93 15.41
C ALA A 422 -2.44 -24.10 15.77
N ALA A 423 -2.60 -22.91 15.19
CA ALA A 423 -3.70 -22.01 15.52
C ALA A 423 -5.06 -22.65 15.22
N ALA A 424 -5.89 -22.77 16.24
CA ALA A 424 -7.30 -23.07 16.11
C ALA A 424 -8.08 -21.74 16.07
N PRO A 425 -8.99 -21.53 15.11
CA PRO A 425 -9.89 -20.39 15.16
C PRO A 425 -10.67 -20.43 16.48
N THR A 426 -10.69 -19.32 17.21
CA THR A 426 -11.55 -19.18 18.39
C THR A 426 -13.01 -19.24 17.95
N ARG A 427 -13.80 -20.10 18.60
CA ARG A 427 -15.25 -20.24 18.36
C ARG A 427 -16.05 -19.04 18.85
#